data_AF-E0NT61-F1
#
_entry.id   AF-E0NT61-F1
#
_cell.length_a   1.000
_cell.length_b   1.000
_cell.length_c   1.000
_cell.angle_alpha   90.00
_cell.angle_beta   90.00
_cell.angle_gamma   90.00
#
_symmetry.space_group_name_H-M   'P 1'
#
loop_
_entity.id
_entity.type
_entity.pdbx_description
1 polymer ?
#
loop_
_entity_poly.entity_id
_entity_poly.type
_entity_poly.pdbx_seq_one_letter_code
_entity_poly.pdbx_strand_id
1 'polypeptide(L)'
;LEDNDPAHPSPAPNTITIPLTGKKAWKPGTSKLYKLSQNTSDWTFHLTVTQPSAAAYNATQTGNYGISSYREAPDGTQRPVAWRVVKYQESTDGGATWSAESDTKPAWLTSLSLTQGNGSTAAQQGSATVQKAPIIDKLAPYNKVLHDATPKGSPTSYYNLSNSTGAATVENTANSYLISASGYYKIPLVYGNAIKNGGNNTHAYISNAAPGNPNVLYHFKDHAGVDIDNPWITQTHGGVNTPDGAKIVWTDQSGIVDAGSLGIEGSGANAFVHFRVPQDKIKNGNAVIAVTKGSTVVWSWHLWFDHGDVLDVIPCTNFQGYTYKFTKQTLGSAYRKWDGSAYNKPRVARVKVEQTIGNNGAKQFAYIDIKQNPNSVKEISSTYYQFGRKDAFPGTDTTPDGSFNKNGGDNMSIQNGIQHPETFYPYGSTWNSGYNQYNLWSMDNTVTGYNDNAVVKTVYDPCPAGFKMPASNAFTGFTTNGQNGGTKNVSGAWDYGWNFNNKISSPDATVYFPASGYRDYNGGSLYDVGYYGFYWSAVPRNSNNGCILYFGSGFVYPQNNYHPSVGFSVRPVADE
;
A
#
# COMPACT_ATOMS: atom_id res chain seq x y z
N LEU A 1 37.71 -12.85 -63.38
CA LEU A 1 38.12 -12.33 -64.71
C LEU A 1 39.15 -11.27 -64.41
N GLU A 2 40.38 -11.71 -64.20
CA GLU A 2 41.55 -10.84 -64.27
C GLU A 2 42.20 -11.20 -65.60
N ASP A 3 41.99 -10.34 -66.59
CA ASP A 3 42.79 -10.25 -67.80
C ASP A 3 42.73 -8.75 -68.17
N ASN A 4 43.60 -7.97 -67.51
CA ASN A 4 43.92 -6.64 -67.98
C ASN A 4 44.99 -6.81 -69.06
N ASP A 5 44.56 -6.76 -70.32
CA ASP A 5 45.46 -6.58 -71.46
C ASP A 5 46.17 -5.22 -71.31
N PRO A 6 47.51 -5.17 -71.19
CA PRO A 6 48.26 -3.93 -71.00
C PRO A 6 48.24 -2.99 -72.21
N ALA A 7 47.74 -3.43 -73.38
CA ALA A 7 47.83 -2.65 -74.62
C ALA A 7 46.79 -1.53 -74.77
N HIS A 8 45.73 -1.50 -73.95
CA HIS A 8 44.68 -0.47 -74.03
C HIS A 8 44.10 -0.08 -72.66
N PRO A 9 44.66 0.94 -71.98
CA PRO A 9 44.04 1.51 -70.79
C PRO A 9 42.82 2.35 -71.21
N SER A 10 41.60 1.84 -70.97
CA SER A 10 40.35 2.61 -71.14
C SER A 10 40.18 3.60 -69.97
N PRO A 11 39.95 4.91 -70.21
CA PRO A 11 39.88 5.92 -69.16
C PRO A 11 38.48 6.11 -68.53
N ALA A 12 37.60 5.10 -68.58
CA ALA A 12 36.28 5.17 -67.96
C ALA A 12 36.07 3.99 -66.99
N PRO A 13 35.74 4.24 -65.69
CA PRO A 13 35.75 3.22 -64.63
C PRO A 13 34.72 2.10 -64.76
N ASN A 14 33.90 2.07 -65.82
CA ASN A 14 32.76 1.15 -65.98
C ASN A 14 32.75 0.41 -67.33
N THR A 15 33.92 0.06 -67.89
CA THR A 15 33.99 -0.72 -69.14
C THR A 15 34.11 -2.21 -68.83
N ILE A 16 33.18 -3.04 -69.32
CA ILE A 16 33.26 -4.51 -69.21
C ILE A 16 33.69 -5.07 -70.56
N THR A 17 34.92 -5.58 -70.62
CA THR A 17 35.49 -6.18 -71.84
C THR A 17 35.35 -7.70 -71.78
N ILE A 18 34.70 -8.30 -72.79
CA ILE A 18 34.56 -9.75 -72.90
C ILE A 18 35.29 -10.20 -74.17
N PRO A 19 36.47 -10.85 -74.05
CA PRO A 19 37.21 -11.32 -75.22
C PRO A 19 36.47 -12.48 -75.89
N LEU A 20 36.23 -12.35 -77.20
CA LEU A 20 35.52 -13.32 -78.04
C LEU A 20 36.48 -14.32 -78.69
N THR A 21 37.36 -14.94 -77.91
CA THR A 21 38.40 -15.85 -78.41
C THR A 21 38.20 -17.30 -77.90
N GLY A 22 38.73 -18.28 -78.65
CA GLY A 22 38.68 -19.70 -78.29
C GLY A 22 37.27 -20.31 -78.24
N LYS A 23 37.00 -21.20 -77.28
CA LYS A 23 35.70 -21.90 -77.13
C LYS A 23 34.50 -20.98 -76.82
N LYS A 24 34.72 -19.67 -76.67
CA LYS A 24 33.73 -18.63 -76.40
C LYS A 24 33.41 -17.74 -77.63
N ALA A 25 34.00 -18.03 -78.79
CA ALA A 25 33.69 -17.35 -80.04
C ALA A 25 32.21 -17.48 -80.37
N TRP A 26 31.57 -16.35 -80.71
CA TRP A 26 30.19 -16.36 -81.16
C TRP A 26 30.12 -17.03 -82.53
N LYS A 27 29.25 -18.04 -82.67
CA LYS A 27 29.02 -18.68 -83.97
C LYS A 27 27.92 -17.91 -84.72
N PRO A 28 28.05 -17.74 -86.04
CA PRO A 28 27.00 -17.14 -86.86
C PRO A 28 25.64 -17.81 -86.60
N GLY A 29 24.58 -17.01 -86.46
CA GLY A 29 23.22 -17.49 -86.20
C GLY A 29 22.92 -17.90 -84.75
N THR A 30 23.79 -17.58 -83.79
CA THR A 30 23.55 -17.87 -82.36
C THR A 30 23.39 -16.60 -81.52
N SER A 31 22.49 -16.62 -80.54
CA SER A 31 22.32 -15.56 -79.54
C SER A 31 22.94 -15.98 -78.20
N LYS A 32 23.62 -15.06 -77.53
CA LYS A 32 24.16 -15.24 -76.17
C LYS A 32 23.56 -14.19 -75.25
N LEU A 33 23.05 -14.63 -74.09
CA LEU A 33 22.55 -13.74 -73.04
C LEU A 33 23.63 -13.59 -71.96
N TYR A 34 24.03 -12.36 -71.69
CA TYR A 34 24.93 -12.02 -70.59
C TYR A 34 24.12 -11.35 -69.48
N LYS A 35 24.25 -11.85 -68.25
CA LYS A 35 23.61 -11.27 -67.08
C LYS A 35 24.67 -10.65 -66.18
N LEU A 36 24.54 -9.35 -65.95
CA LEU A 36 25.36 -8.60 -65.01
C LEU A 36 24.61 -8.54 -63.68
N SER A 37 25.30 -8.88 -62.58
CA SER A 37 24.80 -8.70 -61.22
C SER A 37 25.91 -8.13 -60.36
N GLN A 38 25.61 -7.07 -59.61
CA GLN A 38 26.47 -6.65 -58.51
C GLN A 38 26.19 -7.55 -57.30
N ASN A 39 27.25 -7.97 -56.62
CA ASN A 39 27.13 -8.79 -55.41
C ASN A 39 26.66 -7.97 -54.21
N THR A 40 26.79 -6.64 -54.27
CA THR A 40 26.41 -5.70 -53.23
C THR A 40 25.44 -4.66 -53.77
N SER A 41 24.29 -4.49 -53.11
CA SER A 41 23.35 -3.43 -53.44
C SER A 41 23.81 -2.14 -52.78
N ASP A 42 23.80 -1.05 -53.54
CA ASP A 42 23.98 0.33 -53.05
C ASP A 42 22.70 0.88 -52.39
N TRP A 43 21.63 0.08 -52.32
CA TRP A 43 20.38 0.47 -51.70
C TRP A 43 20.47 0.35 -50.17
N THR A 44 20.02 1.40 -49.48
CA THR A 44 19.85 1.41 -48.03
C THR A 44 18.47 0.82 -47.68
N PHE A 45 18.39 -0.10 -46.74
CA PHE A 45 17.14 -0.74 -46.34
C PHE A 45 16.60 -0.11 -45.05
N HIS A 46 15.30 0.20 -45.04
CA HIS A 46 14.61 0.83 -43.93
C HIS A 46 13.46 -0.07 -43.47
N LEU A 47 13.41 -0.36 -42.16
CA LEU A 47 12.29 -1.00 -41.50
C LEU A 47 12.02 -0.25 -40.20
N THR A 48 10.91 0.49 -40.15
CA THR A 48 10.52 1.30 -39.00
C THR A 48 9.16 0.88 -38.50
N VAL A 49 9.00 0.87 -37.17
CA VAL A 49 7.76 0.46 -36.50
C VAL A 49 7.25 1.55 -35.58
N THR A 50 5.93 1.74 -35.57
CA THR A 50 5.23 2.58 -34.58
C THR A 50 4.55 1.67 -33.58
N GLN A 51 4.75 1.93 -32.29
CA GLN A 51 4.17 1.12 -31.21
C GLN A 51 2.68 1.45 -31.01
N PRO A 52 1.84 0.46 -30.69
CA PRO A 52 0.46 0.73 -30.29
C PRO A 52 0.43 1.27 -28.85
N SER A 53 -0.64 1.98 -28.50
CA SER A 53 -0.92 2.34 -27.10
C SER A 53 -1.14 1.08 -26.25
N ALA A 54 -0.74 1.12 -24.97
CA ALA A 54 -0.99 0.03 -24.04
C ALA A 54 -2.50 -0.23 -23.89
N ALA A 55 -2.91 -1.49 -24.06
CA ALA A 55 -4.29 -1.91 -23.85
C ALA A 55 -4.63 -1.96 -22.35
N ALA A 56 -5.88 -1.64 -22.02
CA ALA A 56 -6.42 -1.89 -20.69
C ALA A 56 -6.59 -3.41 -20.45
N TYR A 57 -6.64 -3.81 -19.19
CA TYR A 57 -6.82 -5.21 -18.78
C TYR A 57 -8.07 -5.86 -19.38
N ASN A 58 -9.13 -5.08 -19.61
CA ASN A 58 -10.43 -5.51 -20.13
C ASN A 58 -10.61 -5.27 -21.64
N ALA A 59 -9.60 -4.70 -22.31
CA ALA A 59 -9.62 -4.51 -23.74
C ALA A 59 -9.48 -5.85 -24.47
N THR A 60 -10.11 -5.96 -25.64
CA THR A 60 -10.00 -7.11 -26.53
C THR A 60 -9.14 -6.83 -27.76
N GLN A 61 -8.74 -5.56 -27.95
CA GLN A 61 -7.90 -5.11 -29.05
C GLN A 61 -7.02 -3.94 -28.59
N THR A 62 -5.83 -3.81 -29.19
CA THR A 62 -4.94 -2.65 -28.98
C THR A 62 -5.26 -1.51 -29.93
N GLY A 63 -4.63 -0.34 -29.71
CA GLY A 63 -4.46 0.65 -30.78
C GLY A 63 -3.62 0.09 -31.93
N ASN A 64 -3.41 0.92 -32.96
CA ASN A 64 -2.68 0.50 -34.16
C ASN A 64 -1.17 0.59 -33.96
N TYR A 65 -0.46 -0.45 -34.37
CA TYR A 65 0.95 -0.39 -34.70
C TYR A 65 1.12 -0.07 -36.19
N GLY A 66 2.24 0.54 -36.55
CA GLY A 66 2.57 0.88 -37.94
C GLY A 66 3.85 0.19 -38.38
N ILE A 67 3.95 -0.22 -39.64
CA ILE A 67 5.17 -0.77 -40.23
C ILE A 67 5.43 -0.08 -41.57
N SER A 68 6.59 0.56 -41.71
CA SER A 68 7.10 1.05 -43.00
C SER A 68 8.34 0.25 -43.36
N SER A 69 8.39 -0.25 -44.60
CA SER A 69 9.42 -1.17 -45.07
C SER A 69 9.72 -0.91 -46.54
N TYR A 70 10.88 -0.34 -46.81
CA TYR A 70 11.33 0.01 -48.14
C TYR A 70 12.86 -0.02 -48.21
N ARG A 71 13.39 0.17 -49.41
CA ARG A 71 14.80 0.43 -49.65
C ARG A 71 14.93 1.68 -50.50
N GLU A 72 16.03 2.42 -50.34
CA GLU A 72 16.32 3.68 -51.01
C GLU A 72 17.64 3.58 -51.76
N ALA A 73 17.63 3.94 -53.05
CA ALA A 73 18.83 4.03 -53.87
C ALA A 73 19.60 5.35 -53.58
N PRO A 74 20.89 5.46 -53.95
CA PRO A 74 21.66 6.69 -53.76
C PRO A 74 21.08 7.95 -54.45
N ASP A 75 20.23 7.75 -55.46
CA ASP A 75 19.50 8.83 -56.16
C ASP A 75 18.19 9.26 -55.47
N GLY A 76 17.87 8.66 -54.32
CA GLY A 76 16.64 8.90 -53.55
C GLY A 76 15.43 8.05 -53.99
N THR A 77 15.57 7.18 -55.00
CA THR A 77 14.46 6.31 -55.43
C THR A 77 14.11 5.30 -54.34
N GLN A 78 12.87 5.32 -53.86
CA GLN A 78 12.37 4.38 -52.86
C GLN A 78 11.59 3.23 -53.51
N ARG A 79 11.78 1.99 -53.02
CA ARG A 79 11.02 0.81 -53.44
C ARG A 79 10.58 -0.03 -52.24
N PRO A 80 9.36 -0.56 -52.24
CA PRO A 80 8.85 -1.36 -51.13
C PRO A 80 9.66 -2.65 -50.96
N VAL A 81 9.83 -3.07 -49.71
CA VAL A 81 10.46 -4.35 -49.34
C VAL A 81 9.48 -5.15 -48.51
N ALA A 82 9.11 -6.34 -48.98
CA ALA A 82 8.20 -7.20 -48.25
C ALA A 82 8.78 -7.61 -46.90
N TRP A 83 7.91 -7.84 -45.91
CA TRP A 83 8.28 -8.17 -44.54
C TRP A 83 7.29 -9.16 -43.94
N ARG A 84 7.69 -9.84 -42.86
CA ARG A 84 6.84 -10.75 -42.09
C ARG A 84 7.21 -10.79 -40.62
N VAL A 85 6.27 -11.17 -39.76
CA VAL A 85 6.54 -11.55 -38.37
C VAL A 85 7.30 -12.88 -38.36
N VAL A 86 8.38 -12.96 -37.59
CA VAL A 86 9.25 -14.14 -37.54
C VAL A 86 9.37 -14.77 -36.17
N LYS A 87 9.27 -14.00 -35.08
CA LYS A 87 9.45 -14.49 -33.71
C LYS A 87 8.65 -13.67 -32.71
N TYR A 88 8.42 -14.26 -31.54
CA TYR A 88 7.78 -13.65 -30.39
C TYR A 88 8.62 -13.84 -29.13
N GLN A 89 8.51 -12.89 -28.19
CA GLN A 89 8.97 -13.03 -26.81
C GLN A 89 7.87 -12.52 -25.87
N GLU A 90 7.84 -13.05 -24.64
CA GLU A 90 6.94 -12.60 -23.59
C GLU A 90 7.70 -11.97 -22.43
N SER A 91 7.13 -10.91 -21.88
CA SER A 91 7.53 -10.31 -20.61
C SER A 91 6.34 -10.21 -19.68
N THR A 92 6.55 -10.58 -18.42
CA THR A 92 5.57 -10.49 -17.33
C THR A 92 5.87 -9.35 -16.34
N ASP A 93 6.91 -8.56 -16.61
CA ASP A 93 7.41 -7.51 -15.73
C ASP A 93 7.48 -6.13 -16.40
N GLY A 94 6.69 -5.91 -17.46
CA GLY A 94 6.61 -4.64 -18.17
C GLY A 94 7.73 -4.41 -19.19
N GLY A 95 8.45 -5.46 -19.59
CA GLY A 95 9.50 -5.43 -20.60
C GLY A 95 10.92 -5.39 -20.03
N ALA A 96 11.09 -5.62 -18.72
CA ALA A 96 12.41 -5.64 -18.08
C ALA A 96 13.15 -6.95 -18.33
N THR A 97 12.43 -8.07 -18.31
CA THR A 97 12.94 -9.40 -18.71
C THR A 97 12.10 -10.00 -19.82
N TRP A 98 12.73 -10.85 -20.64
CA TRP A 98 12.13 -11.46 -21.83
C TRP A 98 12.38 -12.96 -21.87
N SER A 99 11.37 -13.71 -22.31
CA SER A 99 11.54 -15.11 -22.68
C SER A 99 12.48 -15.27 -23.88
N ALA A 100 12.91 -16.52 -24.15
CA ALA A 100 13.55 -16.86 -25.40
C ALA A 100 12.63 -16.57 -26.61
N GLU A 101 13.24 -16.31 -27.77
CA GLU A 101 12.49 -16.15 -29.03
C GLU A 101 11.76 -17.46 -29.39
N SER A 102 10.49 -17.34 -29.77
CA SER A 102 9.59 -18.45 -30.09
C SER A 102 8.82 -18.17 -31.38
N ASP A 103 8.47 -19.21 -32.14
CA ASP A 103 7.52 -19.10 -33.26
C ASP A 103 6.06 -19.03 -32.78
N THR A 104 5.83 -19.30 -31.49
CA THR A 104 4.52 -19.28 -30.85
C THR A 104 4.37 -17.99 -30.04
N LYS A 105 3.33 -17.22 -30.37
CA LYS A 105 2.93 -16.03 -29.61
C LYS A 105 2.37 -16.39 -28.22
N PRO A 106 2.43 -15.47 -27.25
CA PRO A 106 1.80 -15.66 -25.95
C PRO A 106 0.31 -15.96 -26.06
N ALA A 107 -0.21 -16.84 -25.20
CA ALA A 107 -1.61 -17.30 -25.27
C ALA A 107 -2.64 -16.15 -25.20
N TRP A 108 -2.30 -15.07 -24.50
CA TRP A 108 -3.16 -13.91 -24.35
C TRP A 108 -3.16 -12.97 -25.56
N LEU A 109 -2.18 -13.08 -26.47
CA LEU A 109 -2.16 -12.40 -27.76
C LEU A 109 -2.87 -13.28 -28.80
N THR A 110 -4.17 -13.07 -29.01
CA THR A 110 -5.03 -13.99 -29.78
C THR A 110 -4.93 -13.83 -31.30
N SER A 111 -4.56 -12.65 -31.81
CA SER A 111 -4.19 -12.48 -33.22
C SER A 111 -3.47 -11.15 -33.48
N LEU A 112 -2.80 -11.06 -34.63
CA LEU A 112 -2.36 -9.81 -35.24
C LEU A 112 -3.11 -9.68 -36.56
N SER A 113 -3.67 -8.51 -36.84
CA SER A 113 -4.35 -8.25 -38.12
C SER A 113 -3.39 -8.15 -39.30
N LEU A 114 -2.11 -7.85 -39.05
CA LEU A 114 -1.07 -7.78 -40.08
C LEU A 114 0.18 -8.53 -39.62
N THR A 115 0.41 -9.70 -40.20
CA THR A 115 1.59 -10.56 -39.92
C THR A 115 2.61 -10.55 -41.05
N GLN A 116 2.27 -9.99 -42.21
CA GLN A 116 3.16 -9.80 -43.36
C GLN A 116 2.66 -8.66 -44.24
N GLY A 117 3.54 -8.10 -45.07
CA GLY A 117 3.18 -7.05 -46.01
C GLY A 117 4.16 -6.97 -47.18
N ASN A 118 3.71 -6.41 -48.30
CA ASN A 118 4.54 -6.22 -49.50
C ASN A 118 5.57 -5.08 -49.37
N GLY A 119 5.54 -4.32 -48.27
CA GLY A 119 6.35 -3.12 -48.06
C GLY A 119 5.66 -1.86 -48.59
N SER A 120 6.03 -0.73 -48.00
CA SER A 120 5.53 0.61 -48.34
C SER A 120 6.42 1.65 -47.65
N THR A 121 6.51 2.84 -48.23
CA THR A 121 7.14 4.00 -47.59
C THR A 121 6.20 4.61 -46.54
N ALA A 122 4.89 4.56 -46.78
CA ALA A 122 3.85 4.89 -45.79
C ALA A 122 3.62 3.74 -44.81
N ALA A 123 3.32 4.07 -43.55
CA ALA A 123 3.09 3.08 -42.50
C ALA A 123 1.83 2.23 -42.79
N GLN A 124 2.03 0.91 -42.91
CA GLN A 124 0.96 -0.08 -42.93
C GLN A 124 0.48 -0.30 -41.51
N GLN A 125 -0.80 -0.03 -41.24
CA GLN A 125 -1.36 -0.15 -39.90
C GLN A 125 -1.90 -1.55 -39.64
N GLY A 126 -1.62 -2.07 -38.45
CA GLY A 126 -2.23 -3.28 -37.91
C GLY A 126 -2.59 -3.07 -36.45
N SER A 127 -3.50 -3.89 -35.93
CA SER A 127 -3.86 -4.01 -34.53
C SER A 127 -3.65 -5.44 -34.02
N ALA A 128 -3.50 -5.57 -32.71
CA ALA A 128 -3.42 -6.85 -32.01
C ALA A 128 -4.74 -7.14 -31.28
N THR A 129 -5.24 -8.37 -31.39
CA THR A 129 -6.36 -8.87 -30.59
C THR A 129 -5.79 -9.54 -29.34
N VAL A 130 -6.33 -9.21 -28.17
CA VAL A 130 -5.84 -9.66 -26.86
C VAL A 130 -6.98 -10.22 -26.02
N GLN A 131 -6.66 -11.13 -25.11
CA GLN A 131 -7.63 -11.62 -24.13
C GLN A 131 -7.85 -10.61 -23.02
N LYS A 132 -9.09 -10.54 -22.51
CA LYS A 132 -9.37 -9.89 -21.23
C LYS A 132 -8.58 -10.60 -20.14
N ALA A 133 -7.98 -9.85 -19.23
CA ALA A 133 -7.34 -10.42 -18.06
C ALA A 133 -8.40 -11.07 -17.15
N PRO A 134 -8.19 -12.30 -16.68
CA PRO A 134 -9.04 -12.87 -15.64
C PRO A 134 -8.90 -12.04 -14.36
N ILE A 135 -10.04 -11.70 -13.76
CA ILE A 135 -10.10 -11.05 -12.46
C ILE A 135 -10.21 -12.13 -11.39
N ILE A 136 -9.34 -12.03 -10.40
CA ILE A 136 -9.28 -12.94 -9.25
C ILE A 136 -9.53 -12.17 -7.97
N ASP A 137 -10.14 -12.84 -7.00
CA ASP A 137 -10.23 -12.38 -5.62
C ASP A 137 -8.86 -12.52 -4.96
N LYS A 138 -8.24 -11.38 -4.64
CA LYS A 138 -6.94 -11.31 -3.94
C LYS A 138 -7.12 -11.24 -2.42
N LEU A 139 -8.32 -10.96 -1.92
CA LEU A 139 -8.63 -10.95 -0.50
C LEU A 139 -8.76 -12.38 0.05
N ALA A 140 -9.30 -13.32 -0.73
CA ALA A 140 -9.34 -14.73 -0.35
C ALA A 140 -7.96 -15.31 0.01
N PRO A 141 -6.92 -15.25 -0.84
CA PRO A 141 -5.58 -15.73 -0.46
C PRO A 141 -4.96 -14.91 0.67
N TYR A 142 -5.26 -13.61 0.79
CA TYR A 142 -4.82 -12.79 1.92
C TYR A 142 -5.36 -13.32 3.26
N ASN A 143 -6.67 -13.58 3.32
CA ASN A 143 -7.31 -14.14 4.52
C ASN A 143 -6.91 -15.59 4.79
N LYS A 144 -6.62 -16.36 3.74
CA LYS A 144 -6.15 -17.75 3.87
C LYS A 144 -4.86 -17.84 4.68
N VAL A 145 -3.98 -16.84 4.63
CA VAL A 145 -2.76 -16.81 5.47
C VAL A 145 -3.11 -16.84 6.96
N LEU A 146 -4.09 -16.04 7.40
CA LEU A 146 -4.52 -16.04 8.81
C LEU A 146 -5.21 -17.35 9.20
N HIS A 147 -6.00 -17.90 8.29
CA HIS A 147 -6.73 -19.16 8.48
C HIS A 147 -5.78 -20.37 8.63
N ASP A 148 -4.72 -20.41 7.83
CA ASP A 148 -3.76 -21.53 7.79
C ASP A 148 -2.61 -21.36 8.81
N ALA A 149 -2.45 -20.17 9.39
CA ALA A 149 -1.45 -19.93 10.41
C ALA A 149 -1.65 -20.84 11.63
N THR A 150 -0.54 -21.33 12.20
CA THR A 150 -0.57 -22.23 13.36
C THR A 150 -1.32 -21.57 14.53
N PRO A 151 -2.36 -22.22 15.07
CA PRO A 151 -3.12 -21.66 16.18
C PRO A 151 -2.24 -21.36 17.40
N LYS A 152 -2.57 -20.29 18.12
CA LYS A 152 -1.86 -19.89 19.35
C LYS A 152 -2.64 -20.29 20.59
N GLY A 153 -1.92 -20.77 21.61
CA GLY A 153 -2.53 -21.19 22.89
C GLY A 153 -3.45 -22.41 22.77
N SER A 154 -4.12 -22.73 23.86
CA SER A 154 -5.08 -23.84 23.98
C SER A 154 -6.17 -23.49 25.02
N PRO A 155 -7.26 -24.28 25.11
CA PRO A 155 -8.29 -24.07 26.15
C PRO A 155 -7.77 -24.09 27.60
N THR A 156 -6.60 -24.69 27.84
CA THR A 156 -5.97 -24.82 29.17
C THR A 156 -4.72 -23.95 29.32
N SER A 157 -4.28 -23.28 28.26
CA SER A 157 -3.09 -22.42 28.26
C SER A 157 -3.24 -21.33 27.20
N TYR A 158 -3.92 -20.25 27.58
CA TYR A 158 -4.15 -19.10 26.72
C TYR A 158 -2.84 -18.35 26.43
N TYR A 159 -2.67 -17.95 25.17
CA TYR A 159 -1.55 -17.14 24.70
C TYR A 159 -1.66 -15.71 25.24
N ASN A 160 -0.72 -15.31 26.09
CA ASN A 160 -0.68 -13.96 26.66
C ASN A 160 -0.19 -12.94 25.63
N LEU A 161 -1.08 -12.07 25.15
CA LEU A 161 -0.77 -11.07 24.12
C LEU A 161 0.19 -9.96 24.59
N SER A 162 0.41 -9.82 25.89
CA SER A 162 1.40 -8.88 26.44
C SER A 162 2.83 -9.43 26.43
N ASN A 163 3.02 -10.70 26.08
CA ASN A 163 4.31 -11.35 26.06
C ASN A 163 4.67 -11.76 24.63
N SER A 164 5.88 -11.43 24.19
CA SER A 164 6.34 -11.66 22.81
C SER A 164 6.37 -13.15 22.41
N THR A 165 6.44 -14.06 23.39
CA THR A 165 6.40 -15.52 23.19
C THR A 165 5.06 -16.15 23.58
N GLY A 166 4.14 -15.37 24.17
CA GLY A 166 2.90 -15.87 24.75
C GLY A 166 3.05 -16.48 26.15
N ALA A 167 4.22 -16.32 26.79
CA ALA A 167 4.45 -16.81 28.15
C ALA A 167 3.57 -16.11 29.19
N ALA A 168 3.37 -16.76 30.34
CA ALA A 168 2.45 -16.28 31.38
C ALA A 168 2.85 -14.90 31.95
N THR A 169 4.14 -14.57 32.00
CA THR A 169 4.63 -13.30 32.52
C THR A 169 4.18 -12.14 31.64
N VAL A 170 3.57 -11.12 32.26
CA VAL A 170 3.24 -9.85 31.60
C VAL A 170 4.52 -9.07 31.33
N GLU A 171 4.73 -8.68 30.07
CA GLU A 171 5.98 -8.06 29.61
C GLU A 171 5.75 -6.61 29.14
N ASN A 172 4.94 -6.42 28.10
CA ASN A 172 4.62 -5.10 27.55
C ASN A 172 3.12 -5.01 27.27
N THR A 173 2.45 -4.02 27.86
CA THR A 173 1.00 -3.84 27.70
C THR A 173 0.69 -2.65 26.80
N ALA A 174 -0.44 -2.71 26.10
CA ALA A 174 -0.92 -1.64 25.21
C ALA A 174 -2.44 -1.65 25.09
N ASN A 175 -3.00 -0.73 24.30
CA ASN A 175 -4.43 -0.66 24.01
C ASN A 175 -4.83 -1.40 22.72
N SER A 176 -3.87 -1.81 21.89
CA SER A 176 -4.11 -2.56 20.66
C SER A 176 -3.18 -3.77 20.56
N TYR A 177 -3.70 -4.89 20.05
CA TYR A 177 -2.94 -6.13 19.86
C TYR A 177 -3.20 -6.72 18.47
N LEU A 178 -2.12 -7.07 17.78
CA LEU A 178 -2.16 -7.78 16.49
C LEU A 178 -2.43 -9.27 16.71
N ILE A 179 -3.39 -9.82 15.97
CA ILE A 179 -3.75 -11.23 15.99
C ILE A 179 -3.62 -11.79 14.56
N SER A 180 -2.61 -12.63 14.36
CA SER A 180 -2.27 -13.17 13.03
C SER A 180 -2.63 -14.65 12.84
N ALA A 181 -3.23 -15.28 13.83
CA ALA A 181 -3.65 -16.68 13.79
C ALA A 181 -4.89 -16.92 14.67
N SER A 182 -5.62 -17.99 14.39
CA SER A 182 -6.65 -18.49 15.31
C SER A 182 -6.04 -18.92 16.65
N GLY A 183 -6.86 -19.12 17.68
CA GLY A 183 -6.32 -19.56 18.98
C GLY A 183 -7.13 -19.18 20.21
N TYR A 184 -6.49 -19.37 21.36
CA TYR A 184 -6.96 -19.01 22.69
C TYR A 184 -6.02 -17.95 23.24
N TYR A 185 -6.52 -16.74 23.44
CA TYR A 185 -5.74 -15.56 23.80
C TYR A 185 -6.18 -14.96 25.12
N LYS A 186 -5.25 -14.29 25.79
CA LYS A 186 -5.55 -13.48 26.97
C LYS A 186 -4.77 -12.18 27.01
N ILE A 187 -5.36 -11.17 27.65
CA ILE A 187 -4.79 -9.84 27.86
C ILE A 187 -4.83 -9.55 29.35
N PRO A 188 -3.72 -9.13 29.98
CA PRO A 188 -3.72 -8.80 31.39
C PRO A 188 -4.61 -7.58 31.68
N LEU A 189 -5.25 -7.56 32.84
CA LEU A 189 -6.11 -6.45 33.29
C LEU A 189 -5.26 -5.26 33.76
N VAL A 190 -4.58 -4.63 32.80
CA VAL A 190 -3.65 -3.51 32.96
C VAL A 190 -4.13 -2.33 32.10
N TYR A 191 -4.00 -1.11 32.61
CA TYR A 191 -4.30 0.09 31.83
C TYR A 191 -3.24 0.32 30.74
N GLY A 192 -3.60 0.13 29.47
CA GLY A 192 -2.78 0.50 28.32
C GLY A 192 -1.28 0.20 28.49
N ASN A 193 -0.44 1.24 28.44
CA ASN A 193 1.03 1.16 28.54
C ASN A 193 1.58 1.09 29.99
N ALA A 194 0.79 0.72 30.99
CA ALA A 194 1.19 0.81 32.40
C ALA A 194 2.16 -0.29 32.87
N ILE A 195 2.45 -1.32 32.06
CA ILE A 195 3.56 -2.27 32.27
C ILE A 195 4.49 -2.24 31.05
N LYS A 196 5.80 -2.09 31.27
CA LYS A 196 6.84 -2.08 30.24
C LYS A 196 8.05 -2.90 30.73
N ASN A 197 8.56 -3.79 29.89
CA ASN A 197 9.67 -4.70 30.21
C ASN A 197 9.46 -5.48 31.53
N GLY A 198 8.22 -5.89 31.80
CA GLY A 198 7.81 -6.62 33.00
C GLY A 198 7.70 -5.79 34.28
N GLY A 199 8.03 -4.49 34.23
CA GLY A 199 7.97 -3.57 35.36
C GLY A 199 6.83 -2.55 35.26
N ASN A 200 6.47 -1.95 36.39
CA ASN A 200 5.51 -0.84 36.43
C ASN A 200 6.05 0.34 35.62
N ASN A 201 5.23 0.84 34.69
CA ASN A 201 5.48 2.05 33.93
C ASN A 201 4.58 3.18 34.47
N THR A 202 4.88 3.68 35.67
CA THR A 202 4.12 4.76 36.31
C THR A 202 4.06 6.02 35.44
N HIS A 203 5.11 6.25 34.64
CA HIS A 203 5.18 7.36 33.72
C HIS A 203 4.18 7.28 32.55
N ALA A 204 3.47 6.17 32.35
CA ALA A 204 2.37 6.13 31.38
C ALA A 204 1.08 6.82 31.89
N TYR A 205 0.95 7.05 33.19
CA TYR A 205 -0.26 7.63 33.81
C TYR A 205 0.01 8.71 34.88
N ILE A 206 1.28 9.02 35.16
CA ILE A 206 1.70 10.12 36.03
C ILE A 206 2.71 10.99 35.26
N SER A 207 2.36 12.27 35.09
CA SER A 207 3.22 13.24 34.40
C SER A 207 4.26 13.82 35.35
N ASN A 208 5.48 14.00 34.83
CA ASN A 208 6.58 14.72 35.47
C ASN A 208 6.73 16.16 34.94
N ALA A 209 5.79 16.65 34.12
CA ALA A 209 5.78 18.03 33.68
C ALA A 209 5.79 19.00 34.87
N ALA A 210 6.37 20.18 34.68
CA ALA A 210 6.38 21.21 35.71
C ALA A 210 4.94 21.55 36.15
N PRO A 211 4.67 21.70 37.45
CA PRO A 211 3.34 22.04 37.95
C PRO A 211 2.90 23.44 37.51
N GLY A 212 1.59 23.66 37.42
CA GLY A 212 0.99 24.97 37.16
C GLY A 212 0.47 25.20 35.74
N ASN A 213 0.59 24.24 34.82
CA ASN A 213 -0.07 24.32 33.52
C ASN A 213 -1.46 23.67 33.59
N PRO A 214 -2.56 24.44 33.46
CA PRO A 214 -3.92 23.91 33.59
C PRO A 214 -4.32 22.96 32.45
N ASN A 215 -3.56 22.92 31.34
CA ASN A 215 -3.81 22.04 30.21
C ASN A 215 -3.04 20.71 30.28
N VAL A 216 -2.31 20.46 31.36
CA VAL A 216 -1.59 19.20 31.57
C VAL A 216 -2.39 18.33 32.53
N LEU A 217 -2.65 17.09 32.12
CA LEU A 217 -3.20 16.06 33.00
C LEU A 217 -2.06 15.43 33.80
N TYR A 218 -1.87 15.86 35.05
CA TYR A 218 -0.78 15.36 35.89
C TYR A 218 -1.00 13.90 36.34
N HIS A 219 -2.26 13.55 36.61
CA HIS A 219 -2.69 12.22 37.00
C HIS A 219 -3.80 11.77 36.06
N PHE A 220 -3.54 10.69 35.33
CA PHE A 220 -4.48 10.15 34.35
C PHE A 220 -5.62 9.46 35.06
N LYS A 221 -6.82 9.52 34.48
CA LYS A 221 -8.06 9.09 35.10
C LYS A 221 -8.50 7.70 34.65
N ASP A 222 -9.17 6.98 35.54
CA ASP A 222 -9.83 5.71 35.28
C ASP A 222 -11.27 5.92 34.77
N HIS A 223 -12.01 4.81 34.66
CA HIS A 223 -13.42 4.78 34.27
C HIS A 223 -14.38 5.49 35.24
N ALA A 224 -13.95 5.86 36.44
CA ALA A 224 -14.74 6.60 37.42
C ALA A 224 -14.35 8.09 37.46
N GLY A 225 -13.39 8.52 36.65
CA GLY A 225 -12.86 9.88 36.65
C GLY A 225 -11.88 10.14 37.80
N VAL A 226 -11.39 9.09 38.47
CA VAL A 226 -10.45 9.15 39.59
C VAL A 226 -9.03 8.81 39.09
N ASP A 227 -8.00 9.29 39.77
CA ASP A 227 -6.61 9.08 39.37
C ASP A 227 -6.21 7.61 39.37
N ILE A 228 -5.56 7.13 38.31
CA ILE A 228 -4.98 5.80 38.30
C ILE A 228 -3.80 5.76 39.29
N ASP A 229 -3.95 4.97 40.36
CA ASP A 229 -2.93 4.80 41.42
C ASP A 229 -2.16 3.47 41.33
N ASN A 230 -2.56 2.59 40.42
CA ASN A 230 -1.95 1.28 40.21
C ASN A 230 -2.03 0.87 38.72
N PRO A 231 -1.01 0.21 38.15
CA PRO A 231 -1.08 -0.26 36.76
C PRO A 231 -2.15 -1.34 36.55
N TRP A 232 -2.45 -2.14 37.57
CA TRP A 232 -3.42 -3.23 37.51
C TRP A 232 -4.81 -2.72 37.87
N ILE A 233 -5.76 -2.91 36.95
CA ILE A 233 -7.16 -2.50 37.12
C ILE A 233 -7.74 -3.14 38.39
N THR A 234 -7.40 -4.40 38.64
CA THR A 234 -7.85 -5.20 39.80
C THR A 234 -7.27 -4.75 41.14
N GLN A 235 -6.26 -3.88 41.15
CA GLN A 235 -5.62 -3.38 42.37
C GLN A 235 -5.78 -1.87 42.55
N THR A 236 -6.24 -1.18 41.51
CA THR A 236 -6.49 0.27 41.55
C THR A 236 -7.48 0.58 42.66
N HIS A 237 -7.17 1.59 43.48
CA HIS A 237 -8.00 2.01 44.60
C HIS A 237 -8.34 0.90 45.58
N GLY A 238 -7.38 0.02 45.88
CA GLY A 238 -7.61 -1.12 46.79
C GLY A 238 -8.56 -2.17 46.20
N GLY A 239 -8.60 -2.28 44.87
CA GLY A 239 -9.41 -3.27 44.15
C GLY A 239 -10.84 -2.83 43.87
N VAL A 240 -11.18 -1.56 44.09
CA VAL A 240 -12.49 -1.01 43.74
C VAL A 240 -12.79 -1.19 42.24
N ASN A 241 -11.78 -1.18 41.37
CA ASN A 241 -12.01 -1.31 39.92
C ASN A 241 -12.04 -2.75 39.41
N THR A 242 -11.98 -3.75 40.30
CA THR A 242 -11.95 -5.17 39.92
C THR A 242 -13.14 -5.50 39.01
N PRO A 243 -12.90 -5.89 37.75
CA PRO A 243 -13.98 -6.23 36.84
C PRO A 243 -14.56 -7.62 37.16
N ASP A 244 -15.85 -7.80 36.89
CA ASP A 244 -16.63 -9.01 37.12
C ASP A 244 -17.27 -9.59 35.84
N GLY A 245 -17.11 -8.90 34.70
CA GLY A 245 -17.62 -9.34 33.40
C GLY A 245 -16.77 -8.86 32.23
N ALA A 246 -17.07 -9.41 31.04
CA ALA A 246 -16.46 -8.99 29.79
C ALA A 246 -17.50 -9.00 28.67
N LYS A 247 -17.32 -8.13 27.67
CA LYS A 247 -18.21 -8.05 26.50
C LYS A 247 -17.46 -7.70 25.22
N ILE A 248 -18.02 -8.13 24.10
CA ILE A 248 -17.68 -7.58 22.79
C ILE A 248 -18.37 -6.21 22.69
N VAL A 249 -17.58 -5.17 22.40
CA VAL A 249 -18.09 -3.82 22.17
C VAL A 249 -18.60 -3.72 20.73
N TRP A 250 -17.74 -4.05 19.76
CA TRP A 250 -18.09 -4.21 18.36
C TRP A 250 -17.08 -5.10 17.63
N THR A 251 -17.49 -5.72 16.53
CA THR A 251 -16.62 -6.35 15.52
C THR A 251 -16.97 -5.81 14.14
N ASP A 252 -16.04 -5.84 13.19
CA ASP A 252 -16.35 -5.62 11.77
C ASP A 252 -16.41 -6.93 10.96
N GLN A 253 -16.16 -8.06 11.63
CA GLN A 253 -16.27 -9.42 11.09
C GLN A 253 -17.02 -10.30 12.09
N SER A 254 -18.14 -10.88 11.65
CA SER A 254 -18.97 -11.69 12.53
C SER A 254 -18.26 -12.95 13.01
N GLY A 255 -18.34 -13.21 14.32
CA GLY A 255 -17.81 -14.40 14.97
C GLY A 255 -16.28 -14.47 15.00
N ILE A 256 -15.57 -13.38 14.67
CA ILE A 256 -14.10 -13.35 14.72
C ILE A 256 -13.57 -13.52 16.15
N VAL A 257 -14.37 -13.11 17.15
CA VAL A 257 -14.22 -13.46 18.56
C VAL A 257 -15.40 -14.34 18.96
N ASP A 258 -15.12 -15.50 19.53
CA ASP A 258 -16.16 -16.41 20.05
C ASP A 258 -16.75 -15.82 21.33
N ALA A 259 -17.95 -15.25 21.24
CA ALA A 259 -18.62 -14.59 22.36
C ALA A 259 -18.79 -15.51 23.58
N GLY A 260 -18.97 -16.82 23.39
CA GLY A 260 -19.11 -17.79 24.48
C GLY A 260 -17.81 -18.09 25.24
N SER A 261 -16.67 -17.69 24.68
CA SER A 261 -15.34 -17.88 25.27
C SER A 261 -14.81 -16.65 26.02
N LEU A 262 -15.49 -15.51 25.89
CA LEU A 262 -15.05 -14.25 26.47
C LEU A 262 -15.33 -14.23 27.97
N GLY A 263 -14.29 -14.06 28.77
CA GLY A 263 -14.40 -14.08 30.23
C GLY A 263 -13.19 -13.49 30.93
N ILE A 264 -13.21 -13.52 32.27
CA ILE A 264 -12.11 -13.08 33.13
C ILE A 264 -11.60 -14.27 33.93
N GLU A 265 -10.28 -14.37 34.06
CA GLU A 265 -9.61 -15.36 34.91
C GLU A 265 -8.58 -14.68 35.83
N GLY A 266 -8.25 -15.37 36.94
CA GLY A 266 -7.20 -14.94 37.86
C GLY A 266 -7.60 -13.80 38.80
N SER A 267 -6.61 -13.21 39.48
CA SER A 267 -6.80 -12.14 40.47
C SER A 267 -5.53 -11.30 40.64
N GLY A 268 -5.67 -10.09 41.18
CA GLY A 268 -4.55 -9.16 41.42
C GLY A 268 -3.72 -8.92 40.15
N ALA A 269 -2.39 -9.00 40.29
CA ALA A 269 -1.43 -8.88 39.17
C ALA A 269 -1.40 -10.07 38.20
N ASN A 270 -2.26 -11.08 38.41
CA ASN A 270 -2.35 -12.27 37.57
C ASN A 270 -3.78 -12.43 37.01
N ALA A 271 -4.51 -11.33 36.84
CA ALA A 271 -5.85 -11.32 36.28
C ALA A 271 -5.83 -10.97 34.79
N PHE A 272 -6.66 -11.66 34.00
CA PHE A 272 -6.69 -11.53 32.54
C PHE A 272 -8.13 -11.55 32.02
N VAL A 273 -8.38 -10.84 30.92
CA VAL A 273 -9.51 -11.15 30.02
C VAL A 273 -9.05 -12.21 29.02
N HIS A 274 -9.84 -13.26 28.83
CA HIS A 274 -9.53 -14.35 27.89
C HIS A 274 -10.61 -14.47 26.82
N PHE A 275 -10.23 -14.92 25.63
CA PHE A 275 -11.13 -15.13 24.50
C PHE A 275 -10.54 -16.11 23.49
N ARG A 276 -11.39 -16.66 22.63
CA ARG A 276 -11.03 -17.55 21.53
C ARG A 276 -11.32 -16.88 20.19
N VAL A 277 -10.42 -17.11 19.25
CA VAL A 277 -10.54 -16.72 17.83
C VAL A 277 -10.72 -18.00 17.02
N PRO A 278 -11.92 -18.29 16.48
CA PRO A 278 -12.17 -19.51 15.72
C PRO A 278 -11.42 -19.54 14.39
N GLN A 279 -10.88 -20.70 14.02
CA GLN A 279 -10.09 -20.87 12.79
C GLN A 279 -10.91 -20.63 11.52
N ASP A 280 -12.15 -21.09 11.48
CA ASP A 280 -13.05 -20.91 10.33
C ASP A 280 -13.60 -19.48 10.21
N LYS A 281 -13.37 -18.63 11.22
CA LYS A 281 -13.87 -17.25 11.28
C LYS A 281 -12.78 -16.19 11.13
N ILE A 282 -11.53 -16.49 11.45
CA ILE A 282 -10.44 -15.51 11.37
C ILE A 282 -10.25 -15.01 9.93
N LYS A 283 -10.16 -13.68 9.81
CA LYS A 283 -9.90 -12.96 8.56
C LYS A 283 -9.50 -11.53 8.89
N ASN A 284 -9.03 -10.78 7.90
CA ASN A 284 -8.63 -9.40 8.09
C ASN A 284 -9.81 -8.53 8.59
N GLY A 285 -9.60 -7.83 9.70
CA GLY A 285 -10.66 -7.13 10.41
C GLY A 285 -10.26 -6.63 11.78
N ASN A 286 -11.25 -6.21 12.55
CA ASN A 286 -11.10 -5.57 13.85
C ASN A 286 -12.20 -5.98 14.82
N ALA A 287 -11.85 -5.98 16.09
CA ALA A 287 -12.80 -6.04 17.20
C ALA A 287 -12.37 -5.13 18.33
N VAL A 288 -13.33 -4.67 19.14
CA VAL A 288 -13.08 -4.08 20.45
C VAL A 288 -13.74 -4.96 21.49
N ILE A 289 -12.97 -5.37 22.49
CA ILE A 289 -13.47 -6.09 23.67
C ILE A 289 -13.28 -5.22 24.91
N ALA A 290 -14.12 -5.43 25.91
CA ALA A 290 -14.10 -4.67 27.14
C ALA A 290 -14.30 -5.56 28.36
N VAL A 291 -13.76 -5.12 29.49
CA VAL A 291 -14.11 -5.66 30.81
C VAL A 291 -15.03 -4.70 31.54
N THR A 292 -15.94 -5.25 32.33
CA THR A 292 -16.99 -4.52 33.03
C THR A 292 -16.93 -4.78 34.51
N LYS A 293 -17.37 -3.78 35.29
CA LYS A 293 -17.76 -3.94 36.68
C LYS A 293 -19.26 -3.66 36.75
N GLY A 294 -20.05 -4.68 37.04
CA GLY A 294 -21.47 -4.66 36.74
C GLY A 294 -21.70 -4.40 35.25
N SER A 295 -22.51 -3.40 34.91
CA SER A 295 -22.76 -2.99 33.52
C SER A 295 -21.78 -1.95 32.96
N THR A 296 -20.91 -1.39 33.81
CA THR A 296 -20.03 -0.28 33.43
C THR A 296 -18.72 -0.82 32.86
N VAL A 297 -18.32 -0.37 31.67
CA VAL A 297 -16.99 -0.68 31.13
C VAL A 297 -15.93 0.01 31.96
N VAL A 298 -14.94 -0.75 32.43
CA VAL A 298 -13.81 -0.20 33.17
C VAL A 298 -12.56 -0.04 32.30
N TRP A 299 -12.42 -0.86 31.25
CA TRP A 299 -11.40 -0.69 30.21
C TRP A 299 -11.75 -1.50 28.96
N SER A 300 -11.14 -1.14 27.82
CA SER A 300 -11.34 -1.81 26.53
C SER A 300 -10.03 -1.87 25.74
N TRP A 301 -9.93 -2.86 24.86
CA TRP A 301 -8.79 -3.10 23.98
C TRP A 301 -9.24 -3.34 22.55
N HIS A 302 -8.43 -2.85 21.61
CA HIS A 302 -8.57 -3.09 20.18
C HIS A 302 -7.81 -4.37 19.78
N LEU A 303 -8.52 -5.29 19.14
CA LEU A 303 -7.95 -6.48 18.51
C LEU A 303 -7.89 -6.23 17.00
N TRP A 304 -6.69 -6.24 16.44
CA TRP A 304 -6.46 -6.06 15.01
C TRP A 304 -6.07 -7.40 14.38
N PHE A 305 -6.88 -7.89 13.45
CA PHE A 305 -6.66 -9.18 12.79
C PHE A 305 -6.00 -8.94 11.44
N ASP A 306 -4.71 -9.29 11.33
CA ASP A 306 -3.94 -9.09 10.11
C ASP A 306 -2.66 -9.96 10.09
N HIS A 307 -1.90 -9.90 9.00
CA HIS A 307 -0.63 -10.60 8.84
C HIS A 307 0.39 -10.15 9.88
N GLY A 308 1.31 -11.04 10.28
CA GLY A 308 2.29 -10.74 11.33
C GLY A 308 3.28 -9.62 11.01
N ASP A 309 3.47 -9.33 9.72
CA ASP A 309 4.42 -8.36 9.19
C ASP A 309 3.83 -6.94 9.04
N VAL A 310 2.56 -6.72 9.39
CA VAL A 310 1.94 -5.38 9.26
C VAL A 310 2.50 -4.34 10.23
N LEU A 311 3.16 -4.80 11.30
CA LEU A 311 3.88 -3.97 12.26
C LEU A 311 5.36 -3.77 11.89
N ASP A 312 5.86 -4.43 10.84
CA ASP A 312 7.20 -4.13 10.31
C ASP A 312 7.32 -2.63 10.00
N VAL A 313 8.52 -2.08 10.16
CA VAL A 313 8.71 -0.63 10.07
C VAL A 313 9.35 -0.18 8.77
N ILE A 314 8.91 0.98 8.29
CA ILE A 314 9.48 1.68 7.13
C ILE A 314 10.02 3.03 7.64
N PRO A 315 11.36 3.18 7.75
CA PRO A 315 11.96 4.45 8.18
C PRO A 315 11.71 5.54 7.14
N CYS A 316 11.07 6.63 7.56
CA CYS A 316 10.78 7.80 6.74
C CYS A 316 11.39 9.04 7.38
N THR A 317 12.17 9.80 6.61
CA THR A 317 12.78 11.05 7.05
C THR A 317 11.85 12.21 6.72
N ASN A 318 11.50 12.99 7.73
CA ASN A 318 10.67 14.17 7.57
C ASN A 318 11.47 15.35 7.00
N PHE A 319 10.83 16.49 6.80
CA PHE A 319 11.49 17.67 6.22
C PHE A 319 12.59 18.24 7.13
N GLN A 320 12.43 18.11 8.45
CA GLN A 320 13.40 18.58 9.45
C GLN A 320 14.62 17.66 9.58
N GLY A 321 14.62 16.49 8.94
CA GLY A 321 15.72 15.51 9.00
C GLY A 321 15.54 14.44 10.11
N TYR A 322 14.42 14.44 10.83
CA TYR A 322 14.09 13.40 11.80
C TYR A 322 13.55 12.16 11.11
N THR A 323 13.91 10.98 11.63
CA THR A 323 13.47 9.70 11.06
C THR A 323 12.38 9.08 11.92
N TYR A 324 11.23 8.82 11.32
CA TYR A 324 10.09 8.15 11.93
C TYR A 324 9.93 6.75 11.32
N LYS A 325 9.92 5.72 12.17
CA LYS A 325 9.79 4.31 11.77
C LYS A 325 8.31 3.93 11.77
N PHE A 326 7.59 4.27 10.70
CA PHE A 326 6.16 3.97 10.58
C PHE A 326 5.92 2.48 10.42
N THR A 327 4.83 1.95 11.00
CA THR A 327 4.35 0.60 10.68
C THR A 327 4.06 0.45 9.18
N LYS A 328 4.11 -0.79 8.67
CA LYS A 328 3.82 -1.14 7.27
C LYS A 328 2.37 -0.87 6.88
N GLN A 329 1.43 -1.05 7.81
CA GLN A 329 0.01 -0.74 7.62
C GLN A 329 -0.51 0.26 8.66
N THR A 330 -1.61 0.94 8.30
CA THR A 330 -2.37 1.81 9.18
C THR A 330 -3.02 0.98 10.28
N LEU A 331 -3.06 1.50 11.51
CA LEU A 331 -3.64 0.77 12.63
C LEU A 331 -5.10 0.40 12.33
N GLY A 332 -5.43 -0.87 12.53
CA GLY A 332 -6.76 -1.41 12.26
C GLY A 332 -7.14 -1.46 10.78
N SER A 333 -6.17 -1.40 9.87
CA SER A 333 -6.41 -1.53 8.43
C SER A 333 -7.10 -2.86 8.12
N ALA A 334 -8.14 -2.80 7.30
CA ALA A 334 -8.87 -3.95 6.81
C ALA A 334 -9.28 -3.76 5.35
N TYR A 335 -8.91 -4.72 4.50
CA TYR A 335 -9.38 -4.84 3.13
C TYR A 335 -10.84 -5.29 3.12
N ARG A 336 -11.71 -4.45 2.52
CA ARG A 336 -13.13 -4.75 2.33
C ARG A 336 -13.40 -5.39 0.97
N LYS A 337 -12.55 -5.06 0.00
CA LYS A 337 -12.56 -5.64 -1.34
C LYS A 337 -11.16 -5.62 -1.91
N TRP A 338 -10.76 -6.69 -2.56
CA TRP A 338 -9.53 -6.72 -3.33
C TRP A 338 -9.66 -7.64 -4.53
N ASP A 339 -10.05 -7.06 -5.66
CA ASP A 339 -10.10 -7.73 -6.95
C ASP A 339 -8.97 -7.24 -7.83
N GLY A 340 -8.36 -8.11 -8.61
CA GLY A 340 -7.38 -7.66 -9.58
C GLY A 340 -7.11 -8.66 -10.68
N SER A 341 -6.43 -8.21 -11.72
CA SER A 341 -5.89 -9.13 -12.71
C SER A 341 -4.95 -10.14 -12.05
N ALA A 342 -4.89 -11.34 -12.63
CA ALA A 342 -3.96 -12.41 -12.22
C ALA A 342 -2.47 -12.00 -12.26
N TYR A 343 -2.16 -10.88 -12.93
CA TYR A 343 -0.85 -10.23 -12.96
C TYR A 343 -0.94 -8.81 -12.41
N ASN A 344 0.15 -8.28 -11.85
CA ASN A 344 0.23 -6.94 -11.23
C ASN A 344 1.23 -5.99 -11.92
N LYS A 345 1.95 -6.46 -12.94
CA LYS A 345 2.79 -5.65 -13.84
C LYS A 345 2.30 -5.83 -15.28
N PRO A 346 2.49 -4.85 -16.17
CA PRO A 346 2.06 -5.02 -17.56
C PRO A 346 2.68 -6.26 -18.19
N ARG A 347 1.85 -7.05 -18.88
CA ARG A 347 2.34 -8.13 -19.74
C ARG A 347 2.64 -7.57 -21.13
N VAL A 348 3.76 -7.97 -21.72
CA VAL A 348 4.22 -7.47 -23.01
C VAL A 348 4.57 -8.64 -23.93
N ALA A 349 4.04 -8.61 -25.15
CA ALA A 349 4.43 -9.52 -26.22
C ALA A 349 5.26 -8.74 -27.24
N ARG A 350 6.54 -9.07 -27.35
CA ARG A 350 7.44 -8.48 -28.34
C ARG A 350 7.39 -9.30 -29.63
N VAL A 351 7.00 -8.64 -30.71
CA VAL A 351 6.81 -9.24 -32.03
C VAL A 351 7.95 -8.81 -32.93
N LYS A 352 8.80 -9.75 -33.34
CA LYS A 352 9.89 -9.50 -34.28
C LYS A 352 9.36 -9.51 -35.70
N VAL A 353 9.51 -8.39 -36.40
CA VAL A 353 9.25 -8.29 -37.85
C VAL A 353 10.57 -8.22 -38.60
N GLU A 354 10.66 -8.91 -39.73
CA GLU A 354 11.88 -8.99 -40.54
C GLU A 354 11.54 -8.81 -42.03
N GLN A 355 12.39 -8.08 -42.76
CA GLN A 355 12.30 -8.00 -44.22
C GLN A 355 12.59 -9.35 -44.88
N THR A 356 11.92 -9.65 -46.00
CA THR A 356 12.09 -10.94 -46.70
C THR A 356 13.39 -11.02 -47.49
N ILE A 357 13.92 -9.87 -47.90
CA ILE A 357 15.20 -9.71 -48.57
C ILE A 357 16.11 -8.79 -47.76
N GLY A 358 17.42 -8.93 -47.93
CA GLY A 358 18.43 -8.13 -47.24
C GLY A 358 19.52 -7.64 -48.18
N ASN A 359 20.33 -6.69 -47.72
CA ASN A 359 21.54 -6.30 -48.43
C ASN A 359 22.68 -7.25 -48.03
N ASN A 360 23.32 -7.91 -49.00
CA ASN A 360 24.36 -8.93 -48.75
C ASN A 360 23.92 -10.06 -47.80
N GLY A 361 22.64 -10.44 -47.82
CA GLY A 361 22.08 -11.45 -46.93
C GLY A 361 21.70 -10.95 -45.52
N ALA A 362 22.08 -9.72 -45.14
CA ALA A 362 21.67 -9.11 -43.87
C ALA A 362 20.30 -8.44 -44.02
N LYS A 363 19.31 -8.95 -43.28
CA LYS A 363 17.94 -8.43 -43.30
C LYS A 363 17.72 -7.43 -42.16
N GLN A 364 16.93 -6.40 -42.42
CA GLN A 364 16.47 -5.50 -41.37
C GLN A 364 15.36 -6.17 -40.56
N PHE A 365 15.38 -5.96 -39.25
CA PHE A 365 14.33 -6.39 -38.35
C PHE A 365 13.99 -5.27 -37.36
N ALA A 366 12.78 -5.32 -36.81
CA ALA A 366 12.30 -4.41 -35.78
C ALA A 366 11.34 -5.13 -34.84
N TYR A 367 10.99 -4.48 -33.72
CA TYR A 367 10.14 -5.06 -32.69
C TYR A 367 8.90 -4.22 -32.44
N ILE A 368 7.74 -4.86 -32.44
CA ILE A 368 6.48 -4.27 -31.98
C ILE A 368 6.17 -4.85 -30.60
N ASP A 369 6.03 -3.99 -29.60
CA ASP A 369 5.73 -4.36 -28.23
C ASP A 369 4.23 -4.16 -27.98
N ILE A 370 3.49 -5.26 -27.99
CA ILE A 370 2.07 -5.29 -27.62
C ILE A 370 1.99 -5.34 -26.10
N LYS A 371 1.51 -4.26 -25.47
CA LYS A 371 1.45 -4.11 -24.00
C LYS A 371 0.00 -4.14 -23.51
N GLN A 372 -0.28 -4.89 -22.43
CA GLN A 372 -1.54 -4.82 -21.71
C GLN A 372 -1.31 -4.56 -20.22
N ASN A 373 -1.96 -3.52 -19.70
CA ASN A 373 -1.84 -3.08 -18.31
C ASN A 373 -2.73 -3.93 -17.39
N PRO A 374 -2.30 -4.18 -16.14
CA PRO A 374 -3.12 -4.82 -15.12
C PRO A 374 -4.22 -3.89 -14.62
N ASN A 375 -5.10 -4.44 -13.78
CA ASN A 375 -6.02 -3.66 -12.96
C ASN A 375 -6.07 -4.20 -11.54
N SER A 376 -6.31 -3.32 -10.57
CA SER A 376 -6.57 -3.68 -9.19
C SER A 376 -7.62 -2.73 -8.65
N VAL A 377 -8.68 -3.27 -8.06
CA VAL A 377 -9.67 -2.52 -7.28
C VAL A 377 -9.49 -2.94 -5.84
N LYS A 378 -9.17 -1.98 -4.98
CA LYS A 378 -9.04 -2.19 -3.54
C LYS A 378 -9.95 -1.20 -2.83
N GLU A 379 -10.69 -1.71 -1.85
CA GLU A 379 -11.39 -0.88 -0.88
C GLU A 379 -10.78 -1.19 0.47
N ILE A 380 -10.23 -0.16 1.11
CA ILE A 380 -9.50 -0.26 2.37
C ILE A 380 -10.22 0.60 3.39
N SER A 381 -10.40 0.05 4.58
CA SER A 381 -10.85 0.78 5.76
C SER A 381 -9.77 0.73 6.82
N SER A 382 -9.85 1.60 7.82
CA SER A 382 -9.09 1.47 9.07
C SER A 382 -10.01 1.71 10.26
N THR A 383 -9.54 1.44 11.47
CA THR A 383 -10.19 2.02 12.65
C THR A 383 -9.96 3.53 12.71
N TYR A 384 -10.85 4.21 13.42
CA TYR A 384 -10.75 5.65 13.68
C TYR A 384 -10.70 5.92 15.17
N TYR A 385 -10.10 7.05 15.55
CA TYR A 385 -9.94 7.49 16.93
C TYR A 385 -10.30 8.96 17.01
N GLN A 386 -11.00 9.36 18.07
CA GLN A 386 -11.11 10.77 18.42
C GLN A 386 -9.86 11.19 19.18
N PHE A 387 -9.43 12.44 19.02
CA PHE A 387 -8.15 12.91 19.57
C PHE A 387 -8.08 12.64 21.08
N GLY A 388 -6.97 12.08 21.55
CA GLY A 388 -6.75 11.76 22.97
C GLY A 388 -7.39 10.45 23.48
N ARG A 389 -8.25 9.79 22.70
CA ARG A 389 -8.88 8.51 23.10
C ARG A 389 -8.05 7.30 22.65
N LYS A 390 -8.14 6.22 23.42
CA LYS A 390 -7.61 4.90 23.06
C LYS A 390 -8.60 4.03 22.26
N ASP A 391 -9.89 4.36 22.31
CA ASP A 391 -10.96 3.49 21.85
C ASP A 391 -11.08 3.55 20.32
N ALA A 392 -11.00 2.39 19.68
CA ALA A 392 -11.15 2.27 18.24
C ALA A 392 -12.62 2.31 17.84
N PHE A 393 -12.93 3.11 16.82
CA PHE A 393 -14.22 3.11 16.13
C PHE A 393 -14.15 2.33 14.82
N PRO A 394 -15.26 1.69 14.40
CA PRO A 394 -15.25 0.88 13.20
C PRO A 394 -14.97 1.74 11.96
N GLY A 395 -14.31 1.16 10.96
CA GLY A 395 -14.08 1.75 9.65
C GLY A 395 -15.24 1.61 8.66
N THR A 396 -16.40 1.18 9.16
CA THR A 396 -17.58 0.73 8.40
C THR A 396 -18.84 1.01 9.21
N ASP A 397 -20.00 1.03 8.56
CA ASP A 397 -21.29 1.18 9.24
C ASP A 397 -21.90 -0.14 9.70
N THR A 398 -21.28 -1.27 9.34
CA THR A 398 -21.73 -2.60 9.75
C THR A 398 -20.89 -3.11 10.91
N THR A 399 -21.54 -3.35 12.06
CA THR A 399 -20.93 -4.02 13.22
C THR A 399 -21.72 -5.29 13.55
N PRO A 400 -21.41 -6.44 12.93
CA PRO A 400 -22.23 -7.65 13.04
C PRO A 400 -22.38 -8.19 14.46
N ASP A 401 -21.35 -8.04 15.30
CA ASP A 401 -21.43 -8.37 16.72
C ASP A 401 -21.18 -7.09 17.53
N GLY A 402 -22.02 -6.82 18.53
CA GLY A 402 -21.97 -5.59 19.34
C GLY A 402 -22.69 -4.41 18.69
N SER A 403 -22.26 -3.18 18.99
CA SER A 403 -22.89 -1.97 18.47
C SER A 403 -21.92 -0.80 18.37
N PHE A 404 -22.28 0.19 17.55
CA PHE A 404 -21.60 1.46 17.46
C PHE A 404 -22.62 2.60 17.54
N ASN A 405 -22.54 3.42 18.58
CA ASN A 405 -23.38 4.60 18.72
C ASN A 405 -22.66 5.81 18.10
N LYS A 406 -23.18 6.29 16.97
CA LYS A 406 -22.57 7.40 16.23
C LYS A 406 -22.75 8.77 16.89
N ASN A 407 -23.61 8.87 17.91
CA ASN A 407 -23.95 10.14 18.54
C ASN A 407 -24.17 10.00 20.05
N GLY A 408 -23.13 10.31 20.83
CA GLY A 408 -23.17 10.42 22.29
C GLY A 408 -23.57 11.80 22.82
N GLY A 409 -23.88 12.75 21.93
CA GLY A 409 -24.13 14.15 22.29
C GLY A 409 -22.90 14.88 22.84
N ASP A 410 -23.14 16.07 23.40
CA ASP A 410 -22.11 16.93 24.01
C ASP A 410 -21.76 16.45 25.44
N ASN A 411 -21.17 15.25 25.53
CA ASN A 411 -20.86 14.57 26.78
C ASN A 411 -19.43 14.01 26.81
N MET A 412 -18.48 14.67 26.14
CA MET A 412 -17.12 14.15 26.11
C MET A 412 -16.40 14.35 27.44
N SER A 413 -15.89 13.26 28.01
CA SER A 413 -14.98 13.25 29.17
C SER A 413 -14.14 11.97 29.15
N ILE A 414 -13.03 11.93 29.90
CA ILE A 414 -12.23 10.69 30.03
C ILE A 414 -13.11 9.53 30.52
N GLN A 415 -13.93 9.81 31.55
CA GLN A 415 -14.87 8.86 32.12
C GLN A 415 -15.81 8.28 31.04
N ASN A 416 -16.50 9.14 30.30
CA ASN A 416 -17.47 8.71 29.30
C ASN A 416 -16.80 7.97 28.13
N GLY A 417 -15.59 8.40 27.73
CA GLY A 417 -14.80 7.70 26.73
C GLY A 417 -14.48 6.26 27.13
N ILE A 418 -14.08 6.04 28.39
CA ILE A 418 -13.75 4.70 28.90
C ILE A 418 -15.02 3.85 29.10
N GLN A 419 -16.09 4.43 29.66
CA GLN A 419 -17.33 3.69 29.95
C GLN A 419 -18.12 3.31 28.69
N HIS A 420 -17.95 4.07 27.61
CA HIS A 420 -18.66 3.89 26.35
C HIS A 420 -17.68 3.86 25.15
N PRO A 421 -16.85 2.83 25.03
CA PRO A 421 -15.93 2.69 23.89
C PRO A 421 -16.67 2.57 22.55
N GLU A 422 -17.93 2.14 22.54
CA GLU A 422 -18.81 2.11 21.37
C GLU A 422 -19.39 3.48 20.97
N THR A 423 -19.25 4.51 21.82
CA THR A 423 -19.93 5.80 21.61
C THR A 423 -18.97 6.85 21.05
N PHE A 424 -19.35 7.40 19.91
CA PHE A 424 -18.73 8.55 19.28
C PHE A 424 -19.37 9.84 19.79
N TYR A 425 -18.57 10.78 20.29
CA TYR A 425 -19.09 12.05 20.83
C TYR A 425 -18.90 13.18 19.81
N PRO A 426 -19.96 13.72 19.20
CA PRO A 426 -19.84 14.82 18.25
C PRO A 426 -19.26 16.07 18.91
N TYR A 427 -18.88 17.04 18.09
CA TYR A 427 -18.39 18.33 18.55
C TYR A 427 -19.41 19.02 19.46
N GLY A 428 -18.90 19.65 20.51
CA GLY A 428 -19.69 20.27 21.55
C GLY A 428 -18.79 21.00 22.55
N SER A 429 -19.40 21.66 23.52
CA SER A 429 -18.70 22.45 24.53
C SER A 429 -17.77 21.61 25.43
N THR A 430 -18.12 20.34 25.69
CA THR A 430 -17.37 19.43 26.57
C THR A 430 -15.97 19.08 26.08
N TRP A 431 -15.75 19.12 24.76
CA TRP A 431 -14.41 18.97 24.16
C TRP A 431 -13.45 20.07 24.58
N ASN A 432 -13.95 21.29 24.80
CA ASN A 432 -13.13 22.46 25.11
C ASN A 432 -13.06 22.72 26.63
N SER A 433 -14.08 22.33 27.39
CA SER A 433 -14.18 22.62 28.83
C SER A 433 -13.70 21.47 29.74
N GLY A 434 -13.69 20.22 29.25
CA GLY A 434 -13.36 19.05 30.07
C GLY A 434 -12.36 18.07 29.45
N TYR A 435 -12.05 18.17 28.15
CA TYR A 435 -11.23 17.18 27.42
C TYR A 435 -10.18 17.84 26.49
N ASN A 436 -9.55 18.92 26.95
CA ASN A 436 -8.64 19.77 26.17
C ASN A 436 -7.16 19.62 26.57
N GLN A 437 -6.79 18.52 27.24
CA GLN A 437 -5.44 18.35 27.79
C GLN A 437 -4.40 18.04 26.69
N TYR A 438 -3.18 18.56 26.85
CA TYR A 438 -2.14 18.51 25.83
C TYR A 438 -1.40 17.17 25.77
N ASN A 439 -1.46 16.40 26.85
CA ASN A 439 -0.62 15.23 27.06
C ASN A 439 -1.37 13.91 26.95
N LEU A 440 -2.61 13.88 26.45
CA LEU A 440 -3.43 12.66 26.43
C LEU A 440 -2.75 11.48 25.70
N TRP A 441 -2.02 11.74 24.61
CA TRP A 441 -1.24 10.73 23.88
C TRP A 441 0.28 10.84 24.02
N SER A 442 0.78 11.94 24.60
CA SER A 442 2.21 12.16 24.81
C SER A 442 2.44 12.68 26.23
N MET A 443 2.96 11.82 27.11
CA MET A 443 3.26 12.19 28.48
C MET A 443 4.20 13.41 28.52
N ASP A 444 4.03 14.25 29.54
CA ASP A 444 4.78 15.48 29.78
C ASP A 444 4.68 16.55 28.70
N ASN A 445 3.86 16.34 27.66
CA ASN A 445 3.69 17.35 26.64
C ASN A 445 3.02 18.60 27.21
N THR A 446 3.77 19.71 27.17
CA THR A 446 3.31 21.05 27.59
C THR A 446 3.15 22.00 26.40
N VAL A 447 3.50 21.55 25.19
CA VAL A 447 3.54 22.40 24.00
C VAL A 447 2.39 22.10 23.05
N THR A 448 2.18 23.02 22.12
CA THR A 448 1.23 22.90 21.02
C THR A 448 1.93 23.17 19.69
N GLY A 449 1.26 22.85 18.58
CA GLY A 449 1.77 23.13 17.24
C GLY A 449 2.64 22.04 16.65
N TYR A 450 3.32 22.39 15.57
CA TYR A 450 4.10 21.45 14.76
C TYR A 450 5.55 21.40 15.26
N ASN A 451 6.00 20.23 15.73
CA ASN A 451 7.32 20.02 16.29
C ASN A 451 7.72 18.53 16.21
N ASP A 452 9.00 18.29 16.49
CA ASP A 452 9.64 16.98 16.53
C ASP A 452 9.94 16.52 17.97
N ASN A 453 9.27 17.11 18.98
CA ASN A 453 9.50 16.72 20.37
C ASN A 453 9.18 15.23 20.55
N ALA A 454 9.94 14.58 21.43
CA ALA A 454 9.74 13.17 21.72
C ALA A 454 8.32 12.92 22.24
N VAL A 455 7.64 11.97 21.60
CA VAL A 455 6.36 11.45 22.08
C VAL A 455 6.62 10.37 23.11
N VAL A 456 5.99 10.49 24.28
CA VAL A 456 6.07 9.51 25.37
C VAL A 456 4.71 8.82 25.53
N LYS A 457 4.66 7.52 25.23
CA LYS A 457 3.41 6.76 25.18
C LYS A 457 2.67 6.72 26.54
N THR A 458 1.41 7.17 26.56
CA THR A 458 0.53 7.17 27.74
C THR A 458 -0.35 5.92 27.83
N VAL A 459 -1.15 5.81 28.88
CA VAL A 459 -2.23 4.82 28.98
C VAL A 459 -3.38 5.04 28.00
N TYR A 460 -3.50 6.21 27.34
CA TYR A 460 -4.55 6.48 26.34
C TYR A 460 -4.04 6.41 24.89
N ASP A 461 -2.75 6.21 24.66
CA ASP A 461 -2.20 6.00 23.33
C ASP A 461 -2.79 4.71 22.71
N PRO A 462 -3.40 4.76 21.51
CA PRO A 462 -4.09 3.62 20.91
C PRO A 462 -3.15 2.58 20.30
N CYS A 463 -1.86 2.88 20.14
CA CYS A 463 -0.95 2.05 19.36
C CYS A 463 -0.60 0.74 20.11
N PRO A 464 -0.17 -0.31 19.37
CA PRO A 464 0.34 -1.55 19.97
C PRO A 464 1.60 -1.36 20.82
N ALA A 465 1.98 -2.40 21.56
CA ALA A 465 3.23 -2.41 22.33
C ALA A 465 4.45 -2.26 21.40
N GLY A 466 5.43 -1.45 21.80
CA GLY A 466 6.59 -1.10 20.98
C GLY A 466 6.33 0.00 19.95
N PHE A 467 5.13 0.61 19.96
CA PHE A 467 4.76 1.70 19.07
C PHE A 467 4.01 2.82 19.81
N LYS A 468 4.09 4.03 19.27
CA LYS A 468 3.42 5.23 19.79
C LYS A 468 2.83 6.09 18.69
N MET A 469 2.03 7.08 19.09
CA MET A 469 1.56 8.13 18.20
C MET A 469 2.73 8.91 17.58
N PRO A 470 2.64 9.32 16.30
CA PRO A 470 3.67 10.13 15.66
C PRO A 470 3.69 11.57 16.20
N ALA A 471 4.87 12.20 16.21
CA ALA A 471 5.01 13.63 16.50
C ALA A 471 4.29 14.49 15.44
N SER A 472 4.03 15.77 15.74
CA SER A 472 3.24 16.64 14.86
C SER A 472 3.97 17.06 13.57
N ASN A 473 5.30 16.89 13.49
CA ASN A 473 6.08 17.04 12.25
C ASN A 473 6.35 15.72 11.51
N ALA A 474 5.86 14.57 11.98
CA ALA A 474 6.25 13.27 11.43
C ALA A 474 5.96 13.12 9.93
N PHE A 475 4.96 13.84 9.42
CA PHE A 475 4.50 13.73 8.04
C PHE A 475 5.08 14.78 7.10
N THR A 476 5.90 15.73 7.57
CA THR A 476 6.39 16.86 6.74
C THR A 476 7.15 16.40 5.50
N GLY A 477 7.84 15.26 5.57
CA GLY A 477 8.54 14.64 4.44
C GLY A 477 7.64 14.16 3.29
N PHE A 478 6.32 14.14 3.47
CA PHE A 478 5.35 13.76 2.42
C PHE A 478 5.12 14.88 1.39
N THR A 479 5.70 16.04 1.63
CA THR A 479 5.86 17.11 0.64
C THR A 479 7.34 17.49 0.56
N THR A 480 7.81 17.85 -0.63
CA THR A 480 9.24 18.17 -0.86
C THR A 480 9.73 19.40 -0.11
N ASN A 481 8.84 20.29 0.32
CA ASN A 481 9.15 21.52 1.05
C ASN A 481 8.65 21.52 2.50
N GLY A 482 8.08 20.41 2.99
CA GLY A 482 7.54 20.30 4.34
C GLY A 482 6.23 21.04 4.60
N GLN A 483 5.67 21.74 3.62
CA GLN A 483 4.53 22.65 3.78
C GLN A 483 3.24 22.08 3.21
N ASN A 484 2.10 22.54 3.74
CA ASN A 484 0.80 22.24 3.16
C ASN A 484 0.71 22.73 1.72
N GLY A 485 0.27 21.85 0.81
CA GLY A 485 0.09 22.16 -0.60
C GLY A 485 1.40 22.16 -1.38
N GLY A 486 2.51 21.78 -0.75
CA GLY A 486 3.76 21.53 -1.42
C GLY A 486 3.68 20.39 -2.44
N THR A 487 4.69 20.32 -3.31
CA THR A 487 4.82 19.23 -4.28
C THR A 487 4.86 17.89 -3.53
N LYS A 488 3.90 17.00 -3.86
CA LYS A 488 3.72 15.69 -3.25
C LYS A 488 4.99 14.84 -3.42
N ASN A 489 5.51 14.30 -2.32
CA ASN A 489 6.66 13.40 -2.33
C ASN A 489 6.19 11.94 -2.44
N VAL A 490 5.77 11.53 -3.63
CA VAL A 490 5.08 10.24 -3.88
C VAL A 490 5.73 9.46 -5.01
N SER A 491 5.47 8.15 -5.05
CA SER A 491 5.82 7.27 -6.17
C SER A 491 4.58 6.55 -6.70
N GLY A 492 4.47 6.48 -8.02
CA GLY A 492 3.31 5.88 -8.68
C GLY A 492 2.06 6.78 -8.68
N ALA A 493 0.96 6.21 -9.17
CA ALA A 493 -0.33 6.88 -9.22
C ALA A 493 -1.12 6.70 -7.92
N TRP A 494 -2.19 7.49 -7.75
CA TRP A 494 -3.16 7.31 -6.67
C TRP A 494 -3.81 5.92 -6.78
N ASP A 495 -3.75 5.14 -5.70
CA ASP A 495 -4.34 3.80 -5.60
C ASP A 495 -5.10 3.70 -4.27
N TYR A 496 -6.25 4.39 -4.18
CA TYR A 496 -7.03 4.50 -2.93
C TYR A 496 -6.23 5.10 -1.76
N GLY A 497 -5.23 5.92 -2.09
CA GLY A 497 -4.21 6.40 -1.17
C GLY A 497 -2.91 6.74 -1.89
N TRP A 498 -1.89 7.15 -1.14
CA TRP A 498 -0.56 7.47 -1.66
C TRP A 498 0.50 6.50 -1.17
N ASN A 499 1.44 6.15 -2.06
CA ASN A 499 2.75 5.63 -1.68
C ASN A 499 3.70 6.82 -1.54
N PHE A 500 3.92 7.27 -0.31
CA PHE A 500 4.87 8.36 -0.03
C PHE A 500 6.30 7.84 -0.08
N ASN A 501 7.19 8.61 -0.70
CA ASN A 501 8.61 8.30 -0.67
C ASN A 501 9.14 8.47 0.74
N ASN A 502 10.03 7.57 1.17
CA ASN A 502 10.56 7.59 2.52
C ASN A 502 11.57 8.73 2.78
N LYS A 503 12.12 9.35 1.73
CA LYS A 503 13.07 10.46 1.78
C LYS A 503 12.71 11.49 0.73
N ILE A 504 13.11 12.75 0.93
CA ILE A 504 12.94 13.81 -0.07
C ILE A 504 13.96 13.66 -1.20
N SER A 505 15.20 13.33 -0.85
CA SER A 505 16.30 13.15 -1.79
C SER A 505 16.68 11.68 -1.87
N SER A 506 16.81 11.16 -3.10
CA SER A 506 17.21 9.76 -3.38
C SER A 506 16.41 8.71 -2.58
N PRO A 507 15.07 8.67 -2.71
CA PRO A 507 14.26 7.69 -2.01
C PRO A 507 14.56 6.27 -2.46
N ASP A 508 14.59 5.35 -1.50
CA ASP A 508 14.88 3.92 -1.69
C ASP A 508 13.74 3.02 -1.22
N ALA A 509 12.70 3.59 -0.58
CA ALA A 509 11.49 2.89 -0.19
C ALA A 509 10.26 3.80 -0.27
N THR A 510 9.08 3.19 -0.15
CA THR A 510 7.81 3.92 -0.04
C THR A 510 6.98 3.39 1.12
N VAL A 511 6.16 4.26 1.71
CA VAL A 511 5.18 3.91 2.75
C VAL A 511 3.77 4.22 2.25
N TYR A 512 2.89 3.23 2.30
CA TYR A 512 1.51 3.38 1.80
C TYR A 512 0.57 3.89 2.88
N PHE A 513 -0.12 4.99 2.59
CA PHE A 513 -1.16 5.57 3.44
C PHE A 513 -2.51 5.50 2.71
N PRO A 514 -3.45 4.63 3.13
CA PRO A 514 -4.78 4.58 2.53
C PRO A 514 -5.57 5.86 2.82
N ALA A 515 -6.38 6.25 1.85
CA ALA A 515 -7.42 7.26 1.97
C ALA A 515 -8.67 6.63 2.61
N SER A 516 -8.57 6.31 3.90
CA SER A 516 -9.62 5.61 4.66
C SER A 516 -10.89 6.44 4.83
N GLY A 517 -10.83 7.77 4.77
CA GLY A 517 -11.93 8.66 5.14
C GLY A 517 -11.88 9.05 6.61
N TYR A 518 -13.04 9.40 7.19
CA TYR A 518 -13.18 9.82 8.59
C TYR A 518 -14.60 9.63 9.12
N ARG A 519 -14.75 9.69 10.46
CA ARG A 519 -16.06 9.84 11.12
C ARG A 519 -16.33 11.28 11.51
N ASP A 520 -17.39 11.86 10.94
CA ASP A 520 -17.70 13.29 11.03
C ASP A 520 -18.02 13.78 12.45
N TYR A 521 -17.60 15.00 12.75
CA TYR A 521 -17.80 15.60 14.07
C TYR A 521 -19.26 15.99 14.37
N ASN A 522 -20.19 16.05 13.41
CA ASN A 522 -21.59 16.41 13.71
C ASN A 522 -22.41 15.20 14.17
N GLY A 523 -22.01 13.98 13.81
CA GLY A 523 -22.84 12.79 14.09
C GLY A 523 -22.20 11.44 13.79
N GLY A 524 -20.87 11.36 13.70
CA GLY A 524 -20.12 10.10 13.60
C GLY A 524 -20.30 9.33 12.28
N SER A 525 -20.97 9.91 11.29
CA SER A 525 -21.14 9.36 9.94
C SER A 525 -19.80 9.18 9.24
N LEU A 526 -19.67 8.10 8.48
CA LEU A 526 -18.47 7.78 7.71
C LEU A 526 -18.49 8.49 6.36
N TYR A 527 -17.46 9.27 6.04
CA TYR A 527 -17.33 10.00 4.78
C TYR A 527 -15.98 9.83 4.11
N ASP A 528 -15.94 10.12 2.81
CA ASP A 528 -14.74 10.29 1.98
C ASP A 528 -13.79 9.07 1.90
N VAL A 529 -14.32 7.87 2.16
CA VAL A 529 -13.60 6.61 1.96
C VAL A 529 -13.16 6.48 0.50
N GLY A 530 -11.85 6.34 0.27
CA GLY A 530 -11.22 6.29 -1.05
C GLY A 530 -10.86 7.64 -1.66
N TYR A 531 -11.32 8.74 -1.06
CA TYR A 531 -11.08 10.10 -1.55
C TYR A 531 -10.05 10.84 -0.72
N TYR A 532 -10.14 10.75 0.61
CA TYR A 532 -9.28 11.49 1.52
C TYR A 532 -8.69 10.61 2.63
N GLY A 533 -7.43 10.90 3.00
CA GLY A 533 -6.78 10.31 4.16
C GLY A 533 -6.53 11.33 5.25
N PHE A 534 -6.84 10.95 6.49
CA PHE A 534 -6.67 11.79 7.69
C PHE A 534 -5.99 11.00 8.79
N TYR A 535 -4.91 11.55 9.35
CA TYR A 535 -4.10 10.85 10.35
C TYR A 535 -3.75 11.77 11.50
N TRP A 536 -4.05 11.35 12.72
CA TRP A 536 -3.70 12.08 13.94
C TRP A 536 -2.20 12.05 14.24
N SER A 537 -1.70 13.13 14.82
CA SER A 537 -0.44 13.20 15.56
C SER A 537 -0.70 13.32 17.07
N ALA A 538 0.32 13.07 17.89
CA ALA A 538 0.20 13.00 19.35
C ALA A 538 -0.09 14.34 20.04
N VAL A 539 0.34 15.45 19.43
CA VAL A 539 0.34 16.80 20.04
C VAL A 539 -0.76 17.66 19.43
N PRO A 540 -1.50 18.45 20.25
CA PRO A 540 -2.53 19.34 19.73
C PRO A 540 -1.94 20.57 19.01
N ARG A 541 -2.70 21.14 18.07
CA ARG A 541 -2.35 22.39 17.40
C ARG A 541 -2.55 23.60 18.31
N ASN A 542 -3.61 23.56 19.12
CA ASN A 542 -4.02 24.54 20.12
C ASN A 542 -5.05 23.86 21.05
N SER A 543 -5.72 24.60 21.95
CA SER A 543 -6.70 24.03 22.89
C SER A 543 -7.92 23.35 22.25
N ASN A 544 -8.23 23.66 20.98
CA ASN A 544 -9.48 23.28 20.31
C ASN A 544 -9.25 22.40 19.07
N ASN A 545 -7.99 22.12 18.71
CA ASN A 545 -7.63 21.39 17.48
C ASN A 545 -6.45 20.45 17.70
N GLY A 546 -6.54 19.25 17.11
CA GLY A 546 -5.42 18.31 17.00
C GLY A 546 -4.61 18.52 15.72
N CYS A 547 -3.32 18.17 15.72
CA CYS A 547 -2.48 18.16 14.52
C CYS A 547 -2.76 16.91 13.68
N ILE A 548 -2.84 17.08 12.35
CA ILE A 548 -3.09 15.98 11.41
C ILE A 548 -2.26 16.06 10.14
N LEU A 549 -2.09 14.91 9.51
CA LEU A 549 -1.91 14.80 8.07
C LEU A 549 -3.29 14.72 7.38
N TYR A 550 -3.47 15.49 6.30
CA TYR A 550 -4.63 15.42 5.42
C TYR A 550 -4.17 15.35 3.96
N PHE A 551 -4.72 14.43 3.17
CA PHE A 551 -4.37 14.35 1.74
C PHE A 551 -5.53 13.83 0.88
N GLY A 552 -5.42 14.10 -0.41
CA GLY A 552 -6.23 13.50 -1.47
C GLY A 552 -5.39 13.30 -2.74
N SER A 553 -6.01 12.88 -3.83
CA SER A 553 -5.31 12.72 -5.12
C SER A 553 -4.70 14.04 -5.64
N GLY A 554 -5.29 15.19 -5.29
CA GLY A 554 -4.81 16.50 -5.71
C GLY A 554 -3.70 17.10 -4.83
N PHE A 555 -3.72 16.85 -3.52
CA PHE A 555 -2.97 17.64 -2.53
C PHE A 555 -2.49 16.78 -1.35
N VAL A 556 -1.47 17.27 -0.64
CA VAL A 556 -0.97 16.69 0.62
C VAL A 556 -0.67 17.83 1.59
N TYR A 557 -1.31 17.81 2.75
CA TYR A 557 -1.19 18.79 3.83
C TYR A 557 -0.63 18.08 5.08
N PRO A 558 0.71 18.01 5.23
CA PRO A 558 1.35 17.27 6.32
C PRO A 558 1.29 17.99 7.67
N GLN A 559 0.95 19.28 7.69
CA GLN A 559 0.82 20.12 8.87
C GLN A 559 -0.57 20.76 8.89
N ASN A 560 -1.62 19.95 8.79
CA ASN A 560 -2.99 20.45 8.94
C ASN A 560 -3.48 20.28 10.38
N ASN A 561 -4.69 20.74 10.69
CA ASN A 561 -5.31 20.58 11.99
C ASN A 561 -6.83 20.44 11.85
N TYR A 562 -7.47 19.83 12.83
CA TYR A 562 -8.93 19.68 12.86
C TYR A 562 -9.47 19.55 14.28
N HIS A 563 -10.79 19.64 14.43
CA HIS A 563 -11.47 19.42 15.71
C HIS A 563 -11.18 18.03 16.30
N PRO A 564 -10.90 17.93 17.62
CA PRO A 564 -10.55 16.68 18.29
C PRO A 564 -11.68 15.64 18.26
N SER A 565 -12.92 16.08 18.04
CA SER A 565 -14.10 15.24 17.96
C SER A 565 -14.20 14.40 16.69
N VAL A 566 -13.40 14.66 15.65
CA VAL A 566 -13.44 13.84 14.43
C VAL A 566 -12.74 12.50 14.66
N GLY A 567 -13.28 11.43 14.07
CA GLY A 567 -12.61 10.14 14.04
C GLY A 567 -11.63 10.06 12.87
N PHE A 568 -10.33 10.05 13.14
CA PHE A 568 -9.29 9.86 12.12
C PHE A 568 -8.42 8.63 12.38
N SER A 569 -7.73 8.19 11.34
CA SER A 569 -6.82 7.05 11.40
C SER A 569 -5.56 7.38 12.22
N VAL A 570 -4.87 6.33 12.64
CA VAL A 570 -3.58 6.43 13.33
C VAL A 570 -2.55 5.62 12.55
N ARG A 571 -1.37 6.20 12.32
CA ARG A 571 -0.20 5.48 11.78
C ARG A 571 0.87 5.41 12.87
N PRO A 572 0.99 4.28 13.59
CA PRO A 572 1.97 4.15 14.65
C PRO A 572 3.41 4.29 14.15
N VAL A 573 4.28 4.81 15.02
CA VAL A 573 5.75 4.83 14.85
C VAL A 573 6.40 4.02 15.97
N ALA A 574 7.50 3.33 15.69
CA ALA A 574 8.18 2.53 16.71
C ALA A 574 8.71 3.37 17.88
N ASP A 575 8.66 2.78 19.08
CA ASP A 575 9.28 3.28 20.30
C ASP A 575 10.80 3.07 20.24
N GLU A 576 11.49 3.93 19.48
CA GLU A 576 12.96 3.97 19.27
C GLU A 576 13.60 2.72 18.64
#